data_AF-A0A0B8QFB8-F1
#
_entry.id   AF-A0A0B8QFB8-F1
#
_cell.length_a   1.000
_cell.length_b   1.000
_cell.length_c   1.000
_cell.angle_alpha   90.00
_cell.angle_beta   90.00
_cell.angle_gamma   90.00
#
_symmetry.space_group_name_H-M   'P 1'
#
loop_
_entity.id
_entity.type
_entity.pdbx_description
1 polymer ?
#
loop_
_entity_poly.entity_id
_entity_poly.type
_entity_poly.pdbx_seq_one_letter_code
_entity_poly.pdbx_strand_id
1 'polypeptide(L)'
;MSRNNKGFTLIEVLVAIAVFAALSIAAYQVVFQTQLSNEQSQQKLARLQQLQTALVYLDSDFRQIAIRRFRNDGQEAGERLLYWQDNLLDSDEKGVLFTRLGWINPQQQFLEGDYQGWLSG
;
A
#
# COMPACT_ATOMS: atom_id res chain seq x y z
N MET A 1 -77.79 -12.08 15.90
CA MET A 1 -76.48 -12.08 16.58
C MET A 1 -75.67 -10.91 16.05
N SER A 2 -75.60 -9.80 16.79
CA SER A 2 -74.80 -8.64 16.37
C SER A 2 -73.38 -8.80 16.89
N ARG A 3 -72.41 -8.92 15.97
CA ARG A 3 -70.98 -8.87 16.29
C ARG A 3 -70.61 -7.42 16.58
N ASN A 4 -70.23 -7.12 17.81
CA ASN A 4 -69.62 -5.83 18.16
C ASN A 4 -68.23 -5.76 17.53
N ASN A 5 -68.10 -5.05 16.42
CA ASN A 5 -66.82 -4.66 15.85
C ASN A 5 -66.19 -3.61 16.77
N LYS A 6 -65.25 -4.03 17.62
CA LYS A 6 -64.41 -3.14 18.39
C LYS A 6 -63.41 -2.48 17.43
N GLY A 7 -63.52 -1.17 17.25
CA GLY A 7 -62.54 -0.38 16.49
C GLY A 7 -61.21 -0.27 17.24
N PHE A 8 -60.13 0.02 16.50
CA PHE A 8 -58.82 0.28 17.08
C PHE A 8 -58.84 1.51 18.00
N THR A 9 -58.12 1.44 19.11
CA THR A 9 -57.95 2.57 20.02
C THR A 9 -56.78 3.45 19.57
N LEU A 10 -56.82 4.74 19.90
CA LEU A 10 -55.72 5.67 19.63
C LEU A 10 -54.40 5.19 20.25
N ILE A 11 -54.47 4.63 21.46
CA ILE A 11 -53.29 4.18 22.20
C ILE A 11 -52.62 2.99 21.51
N GLU A 12 -53.38 2.11 20.88
CA GLU A 12 -52.86 0.92 20.18
C GLU A 12 -52.09 1.30 18.92
N VAL A 13 -52.59 2.28 18.15
CA VAL A 13 -51.89 2.84 16.99
C VAL A 13 -50.62 3.59 17.42
N LEU A 14 -50.68 4.35 18.52
CA LEU A 14 -49.52 5.05 19.07
C LEU A 14 -48.42 4.07 19.52
N VAL A 15 -48.79 3.00 20.22
CA VAL A 15 -47.85 1.95 20.64
C VAL A 15 -47.27 1.24 19.42
N ALA A 16 -48.08 0.91 18.41
CA ALA A 16 -47.60 0.29 17.19
C ALA A 16 -46.56 1.17 16.47
N ILE A 17 -46.81 2.47 16.35
CA ILE A 17 -45.87 3.41 15.73
C ILE A 17 -44.60 3.56 16.58
N ALA A 18 -44.72 3.62 17.91
CA ALA A 18 -43.57 3.74 18.80
C ALA A 18 -42.65 2.51 18.72
N VAL A 19 -43.23 1.30 18.73
CA VAL A 19 -42.47 0.04 18.56
C VAL A 19 -41.84 0.00 17.17
N PHE A 20 -42.59 0.33 16.13
CA PHE A 20 -42.08 0.34 14.76
C PHE A 20 -40.93 1.33 14.57
N ALA A 21 -41.04 2.54 15.13
CA ALA A 21 -39.99 3.55 15.10
C ALA A 21 -38.73 3.07 15.83
N ALA A 22 -38.88 2.49 17.02
CA ALA A 22 -37.76 1.95 17.79
C ALA A 22 -37.04 0.82 17.02
N LEU A 23 -37.78 -0.11 16.42
CA LEU A 23 -37.23 -1.20 15.60
C LEU A 23 -36.51 -0.65 14.35
N SER A 24 -37.08 0.37 13.70
CA SER A 24 -36.48 0.99 12.52
C SER A 24 -35.14 1.65 12.85
N ILE A 25 -35.06 2.38 13.98
CA ILE A 25 -33.81 3.00 14.43
C ILE A 25 -32.76 1.93 14.76
N ALA A 26 -33.14 0.87 15.47
CA ALA A 26 -32.22 -0.23 15.80
C ALA A 26 -31.67 -0.93 14.54
N ALA A 27 -32.54 -1.21 13.56
CA ALA A 27 -32.12 -1.79 12.29
C ALA A 27 -31.15 -0.87 11.53
N TYR A 28 -31.43 0.43 11.51
CA TYR A 28 -30.57 1.41 10.85
C TYR A 28 -29.19 1.50 11.50
N GLN A 29 -29.10 1.46 12.83
CA GLN A 29 -27.83 1.47 13.57
C GLN A 29 -26.94 0.26 13.22
N VAL A 30 -27.51 -0.93 13.07
CA VAL A 30 -26.75 -2.13 12.70
C VAL A 30 -26.11 -1.97 11.33
N VAL A 31 -26.87 -1.51 10.32
CA VAL A 31 -26.34 -1.28 8.97
C VAL A 31 -25.23 -0.22 8.99
N PHE A 32 -25.45 0.89 9.68
CA PHE A 32 -24.47 1.98 9.74
C PHE A 32 -23.17 1.55 10.45
N GLN A 33 -23.25 0.75 11.51
CA GLN A 33 -22.05 0.24 12.19
C GLN A 33 -21.25 -0.76 11.35
N THR A 34 -21.91 -1.57 10.52
CA THR A 34 -21.16 -2.46 9.61
C THR A 34 -20.37 -1.67 8.57
N GLN A 35 -20.90 -0.52 8.09
CA GLN A 35 -20.19 0.35 7.16
C GLN A 35 -18.97 1.01 7.81
N LEU A 36 -19.13 1.62 9.00
CA LEU A 36 -18.01 2.23 9.72
C LEU A 36 -16.94 1.21 10.12
N SER A 37 -17.35 0.02 10.57
CA SER A 37 -16.42 -1.06 10.90
C SER A 37 -15.64 -1.54 9.68
N ASN A 38 -16.27 -1.53 8.50
CA ASN A 38 -15.61 -1.89 7.26
C ASN A 38 -14.52 -0.87 6.89
N GLU A 39 -14.78 0.43 6.99
CA GLU A 39 -13.77 1.47 6.66
C GLU A 39 -12.49 1.35 7.51
N GLN A 40 -12.64 1.18 8.83
CA GLN A 40 -11.48 1.02 9.72
C GLN A 40 -10.72 -0.29 9.43
N SER A 41 -11.43 -1.36 9.07
CA SER A 41 -10.83 -2.63 8.67
C SER A 41 -10.04 -2.49 7.37
N GLN A 42 -10.63 -1.82 6.37
CA GLN A 42 -9.99 -1.57 5.07
C GLN A 42 -8.71 -0.74 5.20
N GLN A 43 -8.69 0.29 6.04
CA GLN A 43 -7.49 1.09 6.30
C GLN A 43 -6.36 0.25 6.90
N LYS A 44 -6.67 -0.64 7.85
CA LYS A 44 -5.69 -1.55 8.45
C LYS A 44 -5.15 -2.54 7.42
N LEU A 45 -6.02 -3.12 6.60
CA LEU A 45 -5.62 -4.03 5.51
C LEU A 45 -4.72 -3.34 4.49
N ALA A 46 -5.07 -2.12 4.07
CA ALA A 46 -4.26 -1.33 3.15
C ALA A 46 -2.87 -1.06 3.72
N ARG A 47 -2.76 -0.74 5.02
CA ARG A 47 -1.45 -0.51 5.66
C ARG A 47 -0.61 -1.79 5.71
N LEU A 48 -1.21 -2.94 6.02
CA LEU A 48 -0.51 -4.23 6.00
C LEU A 48 -0.05 -4.60 4.59
N GLN A 49 -0.87 -4.35 3.57
CA GLN A 49 -0.52 -4.60 2.17
C GLN A 49 0.64 -3.72 1.70
N GLN A 50 0.68 -2.45 2.12
CA GLN A 50 1.82 -1.56 1.85
C GLN A 50 3.11 -2.11 2.46
N LEU A 51 3.07 -2.57 3.71
CA LEU A 51 4.23 -3.16 4.37
C LEU A 51 4.68 -4.45 3.68
N GLN A 52 3.75 -5.33 3.33
CA GLN A 52 4.08 -6.56 2.61
C GLN A 52 4.74 -6.27 1.26
N THR A 53 4.17 -5.33 0.50
CA THR A 53 4.73 -4.90 -0.78
C THR A 53 6.15 -4.35 -0.61
N ALA A 54 6.36 -3.48 0.38
CA ALA A 54 7.69 -2.94 0.68
C ALA A 54 8.69 -4.05 1.02
N LEU A 55 8.30 -5.02 1.85
CA LEU A 55 9.16 -6.15 2.22
C LEU A 55 9.51 -7.03 1.02
N VAL A 56 8.57 -7.26 0.10
CA VAL A 56 8.83 -8.04 -1.12
C VAL A 56 9.85 -7.35 -2.01
N TYR A 57 9.73 -6.03 -2.18
CA TYR A 57 10.72 -5.26 -2.95
C TYR A 57 12.10 -5.30 -2.28
N LEU A 58 12.15 -5.08 -0.97
CA LEU A 58 13.41 -5.15 -0.22
C LEU A 58 14.04 -6.54 -0.31
N ASP A 59 13.30 -7.62 -0.07
CA ASP A 59 13.83 -8.99 -0.14
C ASP A 59 14.37 -9.30 -1.54
N SER A 60 13.64 -8.92 -2.59
CA SER A 60 14.10 -9.07 -3.98
C SER A 60 15.41 -8.32 -4.22
N ASP A 61 15.52 -7.06 -3.80
CA ASP A 61 16.70 -6.25 -4.04
C ASP A 61 17.91 -6.73 -3.23
N PHE A 62 17.72 -7.09 -1.95
CA PHE A 62 18.80 -7.60 -1.09
C PHE A 62 19.31 -8.97 -1.54
N ARG A 63 18.42 -9.88 -1.99
CA ARG A 63 18.83 -11.19 -2.53
C ARG A 63 19.63 -11.08 -3.82
N GLN A 64 19.39 -10.03 -4.59
CA GLN A 64 20.03 -9.81 -5.89
C GLN A 64 21.26 -8.92 -5.77
N ILE A 65 21.78 -8.60 -4.58
CA ILE A 65 23.00 -7.80 -4.45
C ILE A 65 24.15 -8.43 -5.24
N ALA A 66 24.70 -7.66 -6.18
CA ALA A 66 25.87 -8.03 -6.97
C ALA A 66 27.13 -7.53 -6.28
N ILE A 67 28.18 -8.37 -6.27
CA ILE A 67 29.53 -7.93 -5.91
C ILE A 67 30.16 -7.20 -7.13
N ARG A 68 29.58 -6.06 -7.51
CA ARG A 68 30.06 -5.21 -8.61
C ARG A 68 30.36 -3.81 -8.11
N ARG A 69 31.54 -3.30 -8.45
CA ARG A 69 31.95 -1.93 -8.15
C ARG A 69 31.16 -0.94 -9.01
N PHE A 70 30.65 0.12 -8.38
CA PHE A 70 29.90 1.18 -9.05
C PHE A 70 30.88 2.16 -9.72
N ARG A 71 30.72 2.43 -11.02
CA ARG A 71 31.39 3.55 -11.71
C ARG A 71 30.40 4.71 -11.73
N ASN A 72 30.71 5.75 -10.97
CA ASN A 72 29.99 7.01 -11.07
C ASN A 72 30.55 7.80 -12.25
N ASP A 73 29.68 8.45 -13.03
CA ASP A 73 29.97 9.15 -14.30
C ASP A 73 31.36 9.79 -14.38
N GLY A 74 32.31 9.10 -15.04
CA GLY A 74 33.66 9.61 -15.34
C GLY A 74 34.71 9.54 -14.21
N GLN A 75 34.38 9.00 -13.04
CA GLN A 75 35.33 8.79 -11.92
C GLN A 75 35.76 7.31 -11.83
N GLU A 76 36.93 7.05 -11.23
CA GLU A 76 37.42 5.68 -11.01
C GLU A 76 36.38 4.83 -10.27
N ALA A 77 36.34 3.52 -10.57
CA ALA A 77 35.41 2.59 -9.93
C ALA A 77 35.53 2.72 -8.40
N GLY A 78 34.44 3.13 -7.74
CA GLY A 78 34.43 3.27 -6.30
C GLY A 78 34.81 1.94 -5.63
N GLU A 79 35.68 2.00 -4.63
CA GLU A 79 36.17 0.81 -3.93
C GLU A 79 35.09 0.12 -3.08
N ARG A 80 33.97 0.82 -2.80
CA ARG A 80 32.91 0.34 -1.90
C ARG A 80 31.76 -0.33 -2.66
N LEU A 81 31.38 -1.52 -2.20
CA LEU A 81 30.29 -2.32 -2.73
C LEU A 81 28.90 -1.90 -2.20
N LEU A 82 28.89 -1.24 -1.03
CA LEU A 82 27.70 -0.72 -0.38
C LEU A 82 28.00 0.67 0.17
N TYR A 83 27.13 1.63 -0.14
CA TYR A 83 27.16 2.97 0.41
C TYR A 83 26.03 3.12 1.42
N TRP A 84 26.37 3.57 2.62
CA TRP A 84 25.43 3.88 3.70
C TRP A 84 25.91 5.16 4.38
N GLN A 85 25.22 6.28 4.12
CA GLN A 85 25.61 7.60 4.61
C GLN A 85 24.40 8.52 4.72
N ASP A 86 24.55 9.60 5.51
CA ASP A 86 23.54 10.67 5.59
C ASP A 86 23.41 11.41 4.26
N ASN A 87 22.20 11.83 3.93
CA ASN A 87 21.90 12.64 2.74
C ASN A 87 22.30 11.96 1.41
N LEU A 88 22.41 10.62 1.39
CA LEU A 88 22.63 9.86 0.17
C LEU A 88 21.35 9.82 -0.65
N LEU A 89 21.43 10.15 -1.95
CA LEU A 89 20.28 10.27 -2.85
C LEU A 89 19.21 11.27 -2.34
N ASP A 90 19.65 12.36 -1.70
CA ASP A 90 18.75 13.39 -1.15
C ASP A 90 17.78 12.81 -0.08
N SER A 91 18.23 11.79 0.64
CA SER A 91 17.49 11.19 1.75
C SER A 91 17.54 12.09 2.99
N ASP A 92 16.37 12.35 3.59
CA ASP A 92 16.25 13.10 4.85
C ASP A 92 17.05 12.49 6.02
N GLU A 93 17.36 11.19 5.95
CA GLU A 93 18.16 10.47 6.95
C GLU A 93 19.31 9.70 6.28
N LYS A 94 19.33 8.37 6.42
CA LYS A 94 20.32 7.48 5.82
C LYS A 94 19.80 6.94 4.49
N GLY A 95 20.53 7.19 3.42
CA GLY A 95 20.34 6.46 2.17
C GLY A 95 21.23 5.21 2.11
N VAL A 96 20.77 4.20 1.37
CA VAL A 96 21.54 2.99 1.07
C VAL A 96 21.60 2.83 -0.44
N LEU A 97 22.80 2.63 -0.98
CA LEU A 97 23.03 2.37 -2.40
C LEU A 97 23.93 1.14 -2.58
N PHE A 98 23.49 0.22 -3.43
CA PHE A 98 24.23 -0.98 -3.83
C PHE A 98 23.91 -1.34 -5.28
N THR A 99 24.74 -2.16 -5.89
CA THR A 99 24.47 -2.73 -7.22
C THR A 99 23.74 -4.05 -7.07
N ARG A 100 22.68 -4.27 -7.85
CA ARG A 100 22.01 -5.57 -7.97
C ARG A 100 22.30 -6.23 -9.30
N LEU A 101 22.33 -7.57 -9.33
CA LEU A 101 22.34 -8.37 -10.56
C LEU A 101 21.01 -8.07 -11.23
N GLY A 102 21.06 -7.30 -12.33
CA GLY A 102 19.86 -6.82 -12.99
C GLY A 102 18.91 -7.95 -13.36
N TRP A 103 17.63 -7.61 -13.53
CA TRP A 103 16.68 -8.52 -14.17
C TRP A 103 17.22 -8.90 -15.56
N ILE A 104 17.04 -10.17 -15.96
CA ILE A 104 17.33 -10.63 -17.33
C ILE A 104 16.59 -9.67 -18.26
N ASN A 105 17.33 -8.85 -19.00
CA ASN A 105 16.78 -7.87 -19.91
C ASN A 105 16.17 -8.62 -21.10
N PRO A 106 14.83 -8.78 -21.18
CA PRO A 106 14.23 -9.60 -22.23
C PRO A 106 14.31 -8.92 -23.61
N GLN A 107 14.74 -7.66 -23.68
CA GLN A 107 14.90 -6.90 -24.92
C GLN A 107 16.35 -6.75 -25.39
N GLN A 108 17.36 -7.31 -24.70
CA GLN A 108 18.79 -7.24 -25.10
C GLN A 108 19.27 -5.83 -25.56
N GLN A 109 18.74 -4.74 -25.02
CA GLN A 109 19.00 -3.40 -25.55
C GLN A 109 20.31 -2.73 -25.08
N PHE A 110 21.19 -3.44 -24.38
CA PHE A 110 22.50 -2.89 -24.04
C PHE A 110 23.60 -3.84 -24.49
N LEU A 111 24.12 -3.57 -25.69
CA LEU A 111 25.42 -4.05 -26.12
C LEU A 111 26.49 -3.28 -25.33
N GLU A 112 27.29 -4.02 -24.58
CA GLU A 112 28.58 -3.54 -24.11
C GLU A 112 29.47 -3.23 -25.32
N GLY A 113 30.19 -2.10 -25.23
CA GLY A 113 31.42 -1.88 -25.99
C GLY A 113 31.34 -0.80 -27.06
N ASP A 114 31.41 0.47 -26.63
CA ASP A 114 32.12 1.47 -27.44
C ASP A 114 32.92 2.40 -26.52
N TYR A 115 33.94 1.81 -25.88
CA TYR A 115 35.09 2.57 -25.42
C TYR A 115 36.06 2.71 -26.61
N GLN A 116 35.76 3.62 -27.52
CA GLN A 116 36.77 4.11 -28.45
C GLN A 116 37.19 5.51 -28.01
N GLY A 117 38.21 5.55 -27.15
CA GLY A 117 38.99 6.75 -26.95
C GLY A 117 39.64 7.17 -28.27
N TRP A 118 39.78 8.48 -28.48
CA TRP A 118 41.05 9.20 -28.61
C TRP A 118 40.74 10.69 -28.80
N LEU A 119 41.16 11.50 -27.83
CA LEU A 119 41.56 12.89 -28.08
C LEU A 119 42.76 12.87 -29.02
N SER A 120 42.71 13.61 -30.13
CA SER A 120 43.79 14.52 -30.63
C SER A 120 43.58 14.86 -32.10
N GLY A 121 43.67 16.16 -32.39
CA GLY A 121 43.50 16.79 -33.70
C GLY A 121 43.14 18.25 -33.52
#